data_AF-A0A6J6RBL8-F1
#
_entry.id   AF-A0A6J6RBL8-F1
#
_cell.length_a   1.000
_cell.length_b   1.000
_cell.length_c   1.000
_cell.angle_alpha   90.00
_cell.angle_beta   90.00
_cell.angle_gamma   90.00
#
_symmetry.space_group_name_H-M   'P 1'
#
loop_
_entity.id
_entity.type
_entity.pdbx_description
1 polymer ?
#
loop_
_entity_poly.entity_id
_entity_poly.type
_entity_poly.pdbx_seq_one_letter_code
_entity_poly.pdbx_strand_id
1 'polypeptide(L)'
;MAIDESKRQDLYLAATEKFGRKEADTLMTLLPTSVWEDVATKTDLELHSALLKIQFNEVHNDLRNEISGVRTELKSDIASLRGEIASLRAELKGDIASLRGELKGDIADLRAELKGDIASLRGELKSDIADVRLEIAELRIEMHQMFRKNYVVMISAIFAINSLFFTATKYWG
;
A
#
# COMPACT_ATOMS: atom_id res chain seq x y z
N MET A 1 16.29 66.14 -46.73
CA MET A 1 15.83 67.36 -47.47
C MET A 1 14.75 66.88 -48.41
N ALA A 2 13.56 66.65 -47.87
CA ALA A 2 12.43 66.14 -48.61
C ALA A 2 12.16 67.00 -49.85
N ILE A 3 12.03 66.35 -51.00
CA ILE A 3 11.46 66.96 -52.19
C ILE A 3 9.96 67.07 -51.91
N ASP A 4 9.54 68.24 -51.45
CA ASP A 4 8.13 68.56 -51.32
C ASP A 4 7.46 68.60 -52.71
N GLU A 5 6.14 68.50 -52.73
CA GLU A 5 5.37 68.48 -53.99
C GLU A 5 5.58 69.76 -54.82
N SER A 6 5.87 70.89 -54.17
CA SER A 6 6.17 72.17 -54.83
C SER A 6 7.46 72.10 -55.64
N LYS A 7 8.54 71.56 -55.05
CA LYS A 7 9.82 71.36 -55.76
C LYS A 7 9.69 70.37 -56.92
N ARG A 8 8.79 69.39 -56.79
CA ARG A 8 8.48 68.45 -57.87
C ARG A 8 7.76 69.15 -59.03
N GLN A 9 6.81 70.02 -58.71
CA GLN A 9 6.10 70.83 -59.70
C GLN A 9 7.03 71.82 -60.41
N ASP A 10 7.94 72.47 -59.68
CA ASP A 10 8.94 73.36 -60.26
C ASP A 10 9.89 72.62 -61.20
N LEU A 11 10.32 71.40 -60.83
CA LEU A 11 11.14 70.54 -61.67
C LEU A 11 10.41 70.11 -62.95
N TYR A 12 9.12 69.80 -62.86
CA TYR A 12 8.30 69.45 -64.01
C TYR A 12 8.21 70.60 -65.02
N LEU A 13 8.02 71.84 -64.55
CA LEU A 13 7.95 73.01 -65.41
C LEU A 13 9.28 73.26 -66.13
N ALA A 14 10.40 73.20 -65.40
CA ALA A 14 11.73 73.36 -65.97
C ALA A 14 12.10 72.24 -66.97
N ALA A 15 11.68 71.00 -66.69
CA ALA A 15 11.88 69.86 -67.60
C ALA A 15 11.02 69.98 -68.86
N THR A 16 9.79 70.48 -68.73
CA THR A 16 8.89 70.73 -69.87
C THR A 16 9.46 71.78 -70.81
N GLU A 17 10.05 72.84 -70.26
CA GLU A 17 10.69 73.91 -71.03
C GLU A 17 11.91 73.41 -71.83
N LYS A 18 12.75 72.58 -71.23
CA LYS A 18 14.02 72.14 -71.85
C LYS A 18 13.89 70.91 -72.74
N PHE A 19 13.02 69.98 -72.39
CA PHE A 19 12.98 68.65 -73.01
C PHE A 19 11.66 68.33 -73.70
N GLY A 20 10.61 69.14 -73.49
CA GLY A 20 9.27 68.87 -74.00
C GLY A 20 8.39 68.16 -72.96
N ARG A 21 7.07 68.28 -73.15
CA ARG A 21 6.07 67.85 -72.16
C ARG A 21 6.05 66.33 -71.97
N LYS A 22 6.22 65.56 -73.05
CA LYS A 22 6.22 64.08 -72.99
C LYS A 22 7.42 63.56 -72.20
N GLU A 23 8.59 64.16 -72.43
CA GLU A 23 9.85 63.82 -71.79
C GLU A 23 9.79 64.18 -70.30
N ALA A 24 9.19 65.33 -69.96
CA ALA A 24 8.97 65.75 -68.57
C ALA A 24 7.98 64.86 -67.81
N ASP A 25 6.85 64.47 -68.43
CA ASP A 25 5.88 63.54 -67.84
C ASP A 25 6.55 62.18 -67.53
N THR A 26 7.37 61.69 -68.46
CA THR A 26 8.10 60.43 -68.29
C THR A 26 9.10 60.53 -67.14
N LEU A 27 9.85 61.63 -67.05
CA LEU A 27 10.78 61.91 -65.94
C LEU A 27 10.07 61.92 -64.60
N MET A 28 8.94 62.62 -64.49
CA MET A 28 8.19 62.71 -63.24
C MET A 28 7.57 61.37 -62.83
N THR A 29 7.18 60.54 -63.79
CA THR A 29 6.67 59.19 -63.54
C THR A 29 7.76 58.24 -63.03
N LEU A 30 9.01 58.46 -63.43
CA LEU A 30 10.18 57.70 -62.99
C LEU A 30 10.74 58.17 -61.65
N LEU A 31 10.34 59.36 -61.17
CA LEU A 31 10.73 59.84 -59.85
C LEU A 31 9.87 59.16 -58.77
N PRO A 32 10.49 58.63 -57.70
CA PRO A 32 9.75 58.03 -56.59
C PRO A 32 8.74 59.01 -56.00
N THR A 33 7.51 58.55 -55.79
CA THR A 33 6.45 59.37 -55.21
C THR A 33 6.58 59.50 -53.69
N SER A 34 7.24 58.55 -53.04
CA SER A 34 7.56 58.54 -51.62
C SER A 34 8.83 59.35 -51.32
N VAL A 35 8.84 60.02 -50.18
CA VAL A 35 10.03 60.71 -49.70
C VAL A 35 11.04 59.64 -49.25
N TRP A 36 12.31 59.80 -49.62
CA TRP A 36 13.39 58.90 -49.18
C TRP A 36 13.54 58.82 -47.64
N GLU A 37 12.93 59.75 -46.92
CA GLU A 37 12.85 59.77 -45.45
C GLU A 37 11.93 58.66 -44.88
N ASP A 38 10.96 58.14 -45.66
CA ASP A 38 10.05 57.06 -45.22
C ASP A 38 10.60 55.65 -45.51
N VAL A 39 11.71 55.55 -46.25
CA VAL A 39 12.34 54.27 -46.60
C VAL A 39 13.35 53.91 -45.53
N ALA A 40 13.19 52.74 -44.91
CA ALA A 40 14.14 52.22 -43.94
C ALA A 40 15.56 52.22 -44.52
N THR A 41 16.47 52.87 -43.80
CA THR A 41 17.87 52.94 -44.19
C THR A 41 18.57 51.61 -43.89
N LYS A 42 19.75 51.40 -44.49
CA LYS A 42 20.58 50.24 -44.16
C LYS A 42 20.90 50.16 -42.67
N THR A 43 21.12 51.31 -42.02
CA THR A 43 21.38 51.39 -40.58
C THR A 43 20.15 50.96 -39.76
N ASP A 44 18.94 51.31 -40.18
CA ASP A 44 17.71 50.88 -39.49
C ASP A 44 17.55 49.36 -39.56
N LEU A 45 17.83 48.76 -40.73
CA LEU A 45 17.80 47.31 -40.91
C LEU A 45 18.88 46.58 -40.11
N GLU A 46 20.10 47.13 -40.05
CA GLU A 46 21.18 46.59 -39.24
C GLU A 46 20.86 46.64 -37.75
N LEU A 47 20.28 47.75 -37.28
CA LEU A 47 19.85 47.92 -35.89
C LEU A 47 18.70 46.97 -35.57
N HIS A 48 17.70 46.85 -36.44
CA HIS A 48 16.61 45.91 -36.28
C HIS A 48 17.10 44.45 -36.28
N SER A 49 18.03 44.10 -37.17
CA SER A 49 18.66 42.78 -37.19
C SER A 49 19.45 42.49 -35.91
N ALA A 50 20.14 43.49 -35.35
CA ALA A 50 20.86 43.34 -34.09
C ALA A 50 19.89 43.13 -32.92
N LEU A 51 18.78 43.88 -32.88
CA LEU A 51 17.74 43.73 -31.86
C LEU A 51 17.08 42.34 -31.92
N LEU A 52 16.71 41.86 -33.11
CA LEU A 52 16.13 40.53 -33.28
C LEU A 52 17.09 39.43 -32.82
N LYS A 53 18.39 39.57 -33.08
CA LYS A 53 19.40 38.62 -32.61
C LYS A 53 19.51 38.61 -31.09
N ILE A 54 19.40 39.76 -30.44
CA ILE A 54 19.39 39.87 -28.98
C ILE A 54 18.14 39.18 -28.42
N GLN A 55 16.94 39.54 -28.92
CA GLN A 55 15.68 38.94 -28.47
C GLN A 55 15.65 37.42 -28.66
N PHE A 56 16.16 36.93 -29.80
CA PHE A 56 16.25 35.49 -30.04
C PHE A 56 17.17 34.80 -29.02
N ASN A 57 18.31 35.41 -28.70
CA ASN A 57 19.23 34.87 -27.70
C ASN A 57 18.63 34.91 -26.29
N GLU A 58 17.86 35.95 -25.94
CA GLU A 58 17.12 36.03 -24.68
C GLU A 58 16.14 34.87 -24.55
N VAL A 59 15.24 34.71 -25.52
CA VAL A 59 14.26 33.61 -25.53
C VAL A 59 14.95 32.23 -25.49
N HIS A 60 16.03 32.06 -26.25
CA HIS A 60 16.81 30.82 -26.23
C HIS A 60 17.41 30.53 -24.85
N ASN A 61 17.94 31.55 -24.17
CA ASN A 61 18.52 31.40 -22.84
C ASN A 61 17.45 31.13 -21.78
N ASP A 62 16.30 31.79 -21.87
CA ASP A 62 15.16 31.58 -20.97
C ASP A 62 14.65 30.13 -21.08
N LEU A 63 14.41 29.66 -22.31
CA LEU A 63 14.02 28.26 -22.55
C LEU A 63 15.06 27.27 -22.03
N ARG A 64 16.35 27.56 -22.21
CA ARG A 64 17.43 26.72 -21.68
C ARG A 64 17.41 26.67 -20.15
N ASN A 65 17.14 27.80 -19.50
CA ASN A 65 17.06 27.89 -18.04
C ASN A 65 15.82 27.15 -17.52
N GLU A 66 14.67 27.32 -18.14
CA GLU A 66 13.43 26.59 -17.80
C GLU A 66 13.61 25.08 -17.94
N ILE A 67 14.17 24.61 -19.06
CA ILE A 67 14.46 23.18 -19.26
C ILE A 67 15.43 22.66 -18.19
N SER A 68 16.44 23.46 -17.82
CA SER A 68 17.34 23.09 -16.73
C SER A 68 16.62 23.02 -15.38
N GLY A 69 15.73 23.96 -15.10
CA GLY A 69 14.89 24.00 -13.89
C GLY A 69 14.01 22.76 -13.76
N VAL A 70 13.22 22.46 -14.80
CA VAL A 70 12.37 21.26 -14.86
C VAL A 70 13.21 19.99 -14.69
N ARG A 71 14.40 19.93 -15.30
CA ARG A 71 15.30 18.78 -15.15
C ARG A 71 15.79 18.60 -13.72
N THR A 72 16.06 19.70 -13.00
CA THR A 72 16.47 19.65 -11.59
C THR A 72 15.32 19.23 -10.68
N GLU A 73 14.11 19.75 -10.91
CA GLU A 73 12.89 19.38 -10.17
C GLU A 73 12.61 17.88 -10.34
N LEU A 74 12.56 17.38 -11.58
CA LEU A 74 12.32 15.97 -11.85
C LEU A 74 13.37 15.05 -11.20
N LYS A 75 14.65 15.48 -11.14
CA LYS A 75 15.69 14.73 -10.44
C LYS A 75 15.43 14.68 -8.93
N SER A 76 14.99 15.80 -8.35
CA SER A 76 14.62 15.89 -6.94
C SER A 76 13.43 14.99 -6.62
N ASP A 77 12.37 15.05 -7.43
CA ASP A 77 11.17 14.24 -7.25
C ASP A 77 11.48 12.74 -7.36
N ILE A 78 12.29 12.33 -8.34
CA ILE A 78 12.73 10.95 -8.48
C ILE A 78 13.55 10.50 -7.25
N ALA A 79 14.37 11.39 -6.68
CA ALA A 79 15.12 11.08 -5.46
C ALA A 79 14.20 10.94 -4.24
N SER A 80 13.21 11.83 -4.10
CA SER A 80 12.20 11.76 -3.03
C SER A 80 11.41 10.45 -3.11
N LEU A 81 10.86 10.12 -4.28
CA LEU A 81 10.11 8.88 -4.50
C LEU A 81 10.94 7.63 -4.22
N ARG A 82 12.23 7.64 -4.57
CA ARG A 82 13.14 6.54 -4.21
C ARG A 82 13.32 6.41 -2.70
N GLY A 83 13.38 7.53 -1.98
CA GLY A 83 13.41 7.56 -0.52
C GLY A 83 12.13 7.00 0.10
N GLU A 84 10.97 7.45 -0.36
CA GLU A 84 9.66 6.95 0.08
C GLU A 84 9.51 5.45 -0.15
N ILE A 85 9.88 4.96 -1.34
CA ILE A 85 9.89 3.53 -1.66
C ILE A 85 10.81 2.75 -0.71
N ALA A 86 11.97 3.30 -0.35
CA ALA A 86 12.88 2.65 0.60
C ALA A 86 12.30 2.59 2.01
N SER A 87 11.63 3.66 2.48
CA SER A 87 10.94 3.70 3.77
C SER A 87 9.83 2.65 3.83
N LEU A 88 8.94 2.63 2.83
CA LEU A 88 7.83 1.67 2.76
C LEU A 88 8.33 0.22 2.75
N ARG A 89 9.45 -0.07 2.07
CA ARG A 89 10.06 -1.41 2.10
C ARG A 89 10.59 -1.77 3.49
N ALA A 90 11.15 -0.83 4.22
CA ALA A 90 11.64 -1.06 5.57
C ALA A 90 10.48 -1.30 6.55
N GLU A 91 9.43 -0.49 6.46
CA GLU A 91 8.19 -0.64 7.24
C GLU A 91 7.54 -2.01 7.00
N LEU A 92 7.29 -2.38 5.74
CA LEU A 92 6.72 -3.69 5.40
C LEU A 92 7.56 -4.86 5.91
N LYS A 93 8.89 -4.73 5.90
CA LYS A 93 9.79 -5.76 6.44
C LYS A 93 9.66 -5.85 7.96
N GLY A 94 9.48 -4.71 8.65
CA GLY A 94 9.19 -4.63 10.08
C GLY A 94 7.87 -5.31 10.42
N ASP A 95 6.80 -4.97 9.71
CA ASP A 95 5.46 -5.53 9.93
C ASP A 95 5.44 -7.05 9.74
N ILE A 96 6.08 -7.56 8.67
CA ILE A 96 6.22 -9.00 8.43
C ILE A 96 6.99 -9.69 9.57
N ALA A 97 8.00 -9.03 10.14
CA ALA A 97 8.76 -9.58 11.26
C ALA A 97 7.92 -9.61 12.54
N SER A 98 7.14 -8.56 12.82
CA SER A 98 6.21 -8.50 13.96
C SER A 98 5.16 -9.60 13.89
N LEU A 99 4.46 -9.70 12.76
CA LEU A 99 3.42 -10.72 12.54
C LEU A 99 3.97 -12.14 12.66
N ARG A 100 5.20 -12.39 12.20
CA ARG A 100 5.86 -13.69 12.40
C ARG A 100 6.19 -13.97 13.87
N GLY A 101 6.52 -12.92 14.64
CA GLY A 101 6.75 -13.02 16.08
C GLY A 101 5.46 -13.37 16.81
N GLU A 102 4.40 -12.60 16.56
CA GLU A 102 3.06 -12.81 17.12
C GLU A 102 2.55 -14.22 16.84
N LEU A 103 2.56 -14.66 15.57
CA LEU A 103 2.09 -16.00 15.20
C LEU A 103 2.89 -17.12 15.88
N LYS A 104 4.20 -16.93 16.12
CA LYS A 104 5.01 -17.90 16.88
C LYS A 104 4.62 -17.92 18.35
N GLY A 105 4.31 -16.77 18.92
CA GLY A 105 3.76 -16.64 20.28
C GLY A 105 2.45 -17.40 20.42
N ASP A 106 1.48 -17.10 19.56
CA ASP A 106 0.15 -17.74 19.56
C ASP A 106 0.26 -19.27 19.44
N ILE A 107 1.14 -19.77 18.56
CA ILE A 107 1.38 -21.22 18.43
C ILE A 107 1.99 -21.83 19.70
N ALA A 108 2.87 -21.11 20.39
CA ALA A 108 3.47 -21.58 21.64
C ALA A 108 2.44 -21.62 22.77
N ASP A 109 1.59 -20.59 22.87
CA ASP A 109 0.54 -20.48 23.88
C ASP A 109 -0.51 -21.59 23.67
N LEU A 110 -1.02 -21.77 22.45
CA LEU A 110 -1.95 -22.86 22.12
C LEU A 110 -1.38 -24.26 22.44
N ARG A 111 -0.07 -24.46 22.23
CA ARG A 111 0.60 -25.72 22.60
C ARG A 111 0.66 -25.91 24.12
N ALA A 112 0.90 -24.84 24.86
CA ALA A 112 0.95 -24.88 26.32
C ALA A 112 -0.44 -25.17 26.89
N GLU A 113 -1.47 -24.49 26.40
CA GLU A 113 -2.87 -24.72 26.75
C GLU A 113 -3.28 -26.17 26.49
N LEU A 114 -3.08 -26.67 25.26
CA LEU A 114 -3.44 -28.04 24.91
C LEU A 114 -2.71 -29.08 25.77
N LYS A 115 -1.45 -28.83 26.13
CA LYS A 115 -0.69 -29.71 27.04
C LYS A 115 -1.27 -29.68 28.45
N GLY A 116 -1.70 -28.51 28.92
CA GLY A 116 -2.42 -28.33 30.18
C GLY A 116 -3.73 -29.11 30.20
N ASP A 117 -4.55 -28.95 29.17
CA ASP A 117 -5.85 -29.63 29.05
C ASP A 117 -5.68 -31.15 29.04
N ILE A 118 -4.71 -31.67 28.28
CA ILE A 118 -4.41 -33.11 28.26
C ILE A 118 -3.97 -33.61 29.64
N ALA A 119 -3.21 -32.80 30.40
CA ALA A 119 -2.79 -33.16 31.75
C ALA A 119 -3.99 -33.17 32.73
N SER A 120 -4.89 -32.19 32.63
CA SER A 120 -6.12 -32.14 33.44
C SER A 120 -7.00 -33.35 33.18
N LEU A 121 -7.32 -33.62 31.90
CA LEU A 121 -8.15 -34.76 31.50
C LEU A 121 -7.56 -36.10 31.94
N ARG A 122 -6.22 -36.26 31.90
CA ARG A 122 -5.55 -37.46 32.43
C ARG A 122 -5.68 -37.57 33.94
N GLY A 123 -5.64 -36.45 34.65
CA GLY A 123 -5.85 -36.39 36.10
C GLY A 123 -7.27 -36.80 36.48
N GLU A 124 -8.26 -36.19 35.83
CA GLU A 124 -9.69 -36.51 35.98
C GLU A 124 -9.95 -37.99 35.72
N LEU A 125 -9.53 -38.52 34.56
CA LEU A 125 -9.72 -39.93 34.22
C LEU A 125 -9.06 -40.88 35.23
N LYS A 126 -7.90 -40.50 35.79
CA LYS A 126 -7.23 -41.31 36.83
C LYS A 126 -8.02 -41.32 38.14
N SER A 127 -8.64 -40.19 38.50
CA SER A 127 -9.54 -40.08 39.64
C SER A 127 -10.77 -40.96 39.42
N ASP A 128 -11.44 -40.82 38.28
CA ASP A 128 -12.64 -41.59 37.95
C ASP A 128 -12.36 -43.11 37.99
N ILE A 129 -11.20 -43.55 37.46
CA ILE A 129 -10.78 -44.96 37.53
C ILE A 129 -10.55 -45.41 38.97
N ALA A 130 -10.01 -44.55 39.84
CA ALA A 130 -9.80 -44.88 41.25
C ALA A 130 -11.14 -45.00 41.99
N ASP A 131 -12.08 -44.10 41.73
CA ASP A 131 -13.42 -44.10 42.31
C ASP A 131 -14.19 -45.37 41.90
N VAL A 132 -14.21 -45.71 40.61
CA VAL A 132 -14.82 -46.96 40.12
C VAL A 132 -14.18 -48.20 40.76
N ARG A 133 -12.86 -48.19 41.01
CA ARG A 133 -12.19 -49.31 41.70
C ARG A 133 -12.62 -49.43 43.15
N LEU A 134 -12.86 -48.31 43.84
CA LEU A 134 -13.38 -48.30 45.20
C LEU A 134 -14.82 -48.85 45.23
N GLU A 135 -15.69 -48.37 44.34
CA GLU A 135 -17.07 -48.86 44.22
C GLU A 135 -17.11 -50.39 43.96
N ILE A 136 -16.24 -50.91 43.06
CA ILE A 136 -16.13 -52.36 42.82
C ILE A 136 -15.66 -53.10 44.07
N ALA A 137 -14.72 -52.54 44.84
CA ALA A 137 -14.22 -53.16 46.07
C ALA A 137 -15.31 -53.22 47.15
N GLU A 138 -16.08 -52.14 47.31
CA GLU A 138 -17.22 -52.06 48.22
C GLU A 138 -18.30 -53.08 47.84
N LEU A 139 -18.72 -53.13 46.58
CA LEU A 139 -19.67 -54.12 46.07
C LEU A 139 -19.19 -55.56 46.31
N ARG A 140 -17.89 -55.83 46.13
CA ARG A 140 -17.32 -57.15 46.46
C ARG A 140 -17.46 -57.47 47.94
N ILE A 141 -17.18 -56.53 48.83
CA ILE A 141 -17.31 -56.72 50.28
C ILE A 141 -18.77 -56.99 50.65
N GLU A 142 -19.70 -56.17 50.16
CA GLU A 142 -21.14 -56.33 50.40
C GLU A 142 -21.63 -57.69 49.94
N MET A 143 -21.25 -58.13 48.74
CA MET A 143 -21.61 -59.43 48.20
C MET A 143 -21.07 -60.58 49.08
N HIS A 144 -19.81 -60.51 49.54
CA HIS A 144 -19.25 -61.52 50.45
C HIS A 144 -19.96 -61.55 51.80
N GLN A 145 -20.36 -60.38 52.32
CA GLN A 145 -21.13 -60.30 53.56
C GLN A 145 -22.52 -60.91 53.38
N MET A 146 -23.20 -60.64 52.26
CA MET A 146 -24.49 -61.24 51.92
C MET A 146 -24.41 -62.76 51.83
N PHE A 147 -23.42 -63.29 51.12
CA PHE A 147 -23.19 -64.73 51.06
C PHE A 147 -22.89 -65.35 52.43
N ARG A 148 -22.08 -64.69 53.26
CA ARG A 148 -21.80 -65.15 54.63
C ARG A 148 -23.07 -65.19 55.48
N LYS A 149 -23.88 -64.11 55.46
CA LYS A 149 -25.16 -64.06 56.19
C LYS A 149 -26.08 -65.19 55.74
N ASN A 150 -26.24 -65.38 54.43
CA ASN A 150 -27.06 -66.46 53.88
C ASN A 150 -26.55 -67.85 54.30
N TYR A 151 -25.23 -68.06 54.26
CA TYR A 151 -24.61 -69.32 54.66
C TYR A 151 -24.82 -69.63 56.16
N VAL A 152 -24.66 -68.62 57.02
CA VAL A 152 -24.91 -68.76 58.47
C VAL A 152 -26.38 -69.09 58.75
N VAL A 153 -27.32 -68.42 58.08
CA VAL A 153 -28.76 -68.70 58.19
C VAL A 153 -29.10 -70.12 57.72
N MET A 154 -28.48 -70.58 56.64
CA MET A 154 -28.68 -71.95 56.15
C MET A 154 -28.16 -72.99 57.15
N ILE A 155 -26.97 -72.78 57.72
CA ILE A 155 -26.41 -73.68 58.74
C ILE A 155 -27.33 -73.73 59.96
N SER A 156 -27.77 -72.58 60.48
CA SER A 156 -28.66 -72.55 61.64
C SER A 156 -30.00 -73.26 61.36
N ALA A 157 -30.55 -73.12 60.15
CA ALA A 157 -31.73 -73.86 59.73
C ALA A 157 -31.48 -75.38 59.70
N ILE A 158 -30.35 -75.85 59.15
CA ILE A 158 -29.99 -77.28 59.14
C ILE A 158 -29.86 -77.82 60.57
N PHE A 159 -29.18 -77.09 61.47
CA PHE A 159 -29.07 -77.46 62.89
C PHE A 159 -30.44 -77.54 63.56
N ALA A 160 -31.32 -76.58 63.32
CA ALA A 160 -32.68 -76.58 63.87
C ALA A 160 -33.49 -77.80 63.38
N ILE A 161 -33.44 -78.11 62.08
CA ILE A 161 -34.10 -79.28 61.48
C ILE A 161 -33.56 -80.58 62.09
N ASN A 162 -32.23 -80.74 62.18
CA ASN A 162 -31.61 -81.93 62.77
C ASN A 162 -31.95 -82.10 64.25
N SER A 163 -32.01 -80.99 65.01
CA SER A 163 -32.43 -81.02 66.42
C SER A 163 -33.87 -81.48 66.58
N LEU A 164 -34.79 -81.03 65.72
CA LEU A 164 -36.18 -81.48 65.69
C LEU A 164 -36.31 -82.96 65.31
N PHE A 165 -35.48 -83.44 64.38
CA PHE A 165 -35.45 -84.85 64.01
C PHE A 165 -34.95 -85.73 65.17
N PHE A 166 -33.87 -85.33 65.84
CA PHE A 166 -33.32 -86.06 66.99
C PHE A 166 -34.32 -86.15 68.14
N THR A 167 -35.01 -85.04 68.47
CA THR A 167 -36.07 -85.08 69.50
C THR A 167 -37.21 -85.99 69.09
N ALA A 168 -37.69 -85.92 67.84
CA ALA A 168 -38.75 -86.80 67.34
C ALA A 168 -38.38 -88.29 67.45
N THR A 169 -37.15 -88.69 67.10
CA THR A 169 -36.70 -90.09 67.22
C THR A 169 -36.63 -90.60 68.67
N LYS A 170 -36.36 -89.73 69.65
CA LYS A 170 -36.32 -90.09 71.07
C LYS A 170 -37.71 -90.34 71.68
N TYR A 171 -38.77 -89.78 71.09
CA TYR A 171 -40.15 -89.99 71.56
C TYR A 171 -40.82 -91.24 70.96
N TRP A 172 -40.20 -91.89 69.97
CA TRP A 172 -40.78 -93.01 69.21
C TRP A 172 -39.98 -94.33 69.30
N GLY A 173 -38.97 -94.41 70.17
CA GLY A 173 -38.23 -95.64 70.49
C GLY A 173 -38.30 -95.93 71.99
#